data_AF-A0A2W0AXK2-F1
#
_entry.id   AF-A0A2W0AXK2-F1
#
_cell.length_a   1.000
_cell.length_b   1.000
_cell.length_c   1.000
_cell.angle_alpha   90.00
_cell.angle_beta   90.00
_cell.angle_gamma   90.00
#
_symmetry.space_group_name_H-M   'P 1'
#
loop_
_entity.id
_entity.type
_entity.pdbx_description
1 polymer ?
#
loop_
_entity_poly.entity_id
_entity_poly.type
_entity_poly.pdbx_seq_one_letter_code
_entity_poly.pdbx_strand_id
1 'polypeptide(L)' 'MSAREPIPPGTLEMLILKSVARRGEMHGFEIADYIQQTSEDVLTVEEGSLYPALQRLLIKGWIIG' A
#
# COMPACT_ATOMS: atom_id res chain seq x y z
N MET A 1 -12.15 10.37 -23.89
CA MET A 1 -10.88 9.78 -23.41
C MET A 1 -10.70 10.21 -21.97
N SER A 2 -10.95 9.32 -21.00
CA SER A 2 -10.62 9.65 -19.61
C SER A 2 -9.10 9.56 -19.48
N ALA A 3 -8.43 10.70 -19.37
CA ALA A 3 -7.03 10.70 -18.94
C ALA A 3 -7.01 10.04 -17.56
N ARG A 4 -6.23 8.96 -17.40
CA ARG A 4 -5.97 8.42 -16.06
C ARG A 4 -5.24 9.53 -15.32
N GLU A 5 -5.89 10.15 -14.34
CA GLU A 5 -5.21 11.11 -13.48
C GLU A 5 -4.00 10.41 -12.86
N PRO A 6 -2.82 11.04 -12.89
CA PRO A 6 -1.64 10.48 -12.28
C PRO A 6 -1.91 10.29 -10.78
N ILE A 7 -1.65 9.08 -10.29
CA ILE A 7 -1.82 8.77 -8.87
C ILE A 7 -0.89 9.69 -8.06
N PRO A 8 -1.41 10.44 -7.07
CA PRO A 8 -0.58 11.31 -6.26
C PRO A 8 0.59 10.57 -5.60
N PRO A 9 1.78 11.18 -5.52
CA PRO A 9 2.91 10.56 -4.86
C PRO A 9 2.58 10.28 -3.38
N GLY A 10 2.98 9.11 -2.87
CA GLY A 10 2.67 8.71 -1.49
C GLY A 10 1.33 8.00 -1.30
N THR A 11 0.53 7.82 -2.37
CA THR A 11 -0.76 7.13 -2.26
C THR A 11 -0.61 5.71 -1.74
N LEU A 12 0.34 4.94 -2.27
CA LEU A 12 0.57 3.56 -1.84
C LEU A 12 1.01 3.50 -0.37
N GLU A 13 1.92 4.37 0.05
CA GLU A 13 2.34 4.49 1.45
C GLU A 13 1.17 4.78 2.39
N MET A 14 0.27 5.69 2.00
CA MET A 14 -0.94 5.98 2.78
C MET A 14 -1.87 4.77 2.87
N LEU A 15 -2.03 4.02 1.78
CA LEU A 15 -2.83 2.79 1.78
C LEU A 15 -2.21 1.73 2.70
N ILE A 16 -0.89 1.52 2.63
CA ILE A 16 -0.16 0.60 3.52
C ILE A 16 -0.39 0.97 4.99
N LEU A 17 -0.20 2.25 5.35
CA LEU A 17 -0.40 2.73 6.73
C LEU A 17 -1.84 2.54 7.19
N LYS A 18 -2.82 2.79 6.32
CA LYS A 18 -4.24 2.53 6.63
C LYS A 18 -4.51 1.04 6.86
N SER A 19 -3.90 0.14 6.09
CA SER A 19 -4.05 -1.30 6.25
C SER A 19 -3.58 -1.73 7.65
N VAL A 20 -2.35 -1.39 8.02
CA VAL A 20 -1.78 -1.78 9.32
C VAL A 20 -2.47 -1.07 10.49
N ALA A 21 -2.91 0.18 10.32
CA ALA A 21 -3.67 0.88 11.36
C ALA A 21 -5.04 0.24 11.66
N ARG A 22 -5.64 -0.43 10.67
CA ARG A 22 -6.96 -1.08 10.81
C ARG A 22 -6.88 -2.54 11.22
N ARG A 23 -5.85 -3.25 10.80
CA ARG A 23 -5.73 -4.71 10.95
C ARG A 23 -4.62 -5.14 11.91
N GLY A 24 -3.74 -4.21 12.30
CA GLY A 24 -2.58 -4.50 13.14
C GLY A 24 -1.37 -4.91 12.30
N GLU A 25 -0.55 -5.79 12.87
CA GLU A 25 0.60 -6.37 12.20
C GLU A 25 0.16 -7.19 10.97
N MET A 26 0.83 -6.99 9.85
CA MET A 26 0.52 -7.65 8.58
C MET A 26 1.80 -7.91 7.79
N HIS A 27 1.89 -9.08 7.17
CA HIS A 27 2.90 -9.37 6.16
C HIS A 27 2.63 -8.56 4.88
N GLY A 28 3.69 -8.32 4.08
CA GLY A 28 3.59 -7.56 2.83
C GLY A 28 2.48 -8.09 1.90
N PHE A 29 2.41 -9.41 1.72
CA PHE A 29 1.36 -10.04 0.91
C PHE A 29 -0.06 -9.73 1.43
N GLU A 30 -0.27 -9.79 2.75
CA GLU A 30 -1.58 -9.50 3.36
C GLU A 30 -1.98 -8.03 3.17
N ILE A 31 -1.01 -7.12 3.13
CA ILE A 31 -1.26 -5.70 2.85
C ILE A 31 -1.76 -5.51 1.41
N ALA A 32 -1.13 -6.19 0.44
CA ALA A 32 -1.55 -6.13 -0.97
C ALA A 32 -2.96 -6.70 -1.15
N ASP A 33 -3.22 -7.88 -0.57
CA ASP A 33 -4.51 -8.55 -0.62
C ASP A 33 -5.61 -7.69 0.04
N TYR A 34 -5.33 -7.10 1.20
CA TYR A 34 -6.27 -6.21 1.88
C TYR A 34 -6.62 -4.95 1.06
N ILE A 35 -5.63 -4.34 0.40
CA ILE A 35 -5.87 -3.17 -0.47
C ILE A 35 -6.77 -3.57 -1.64
N GLN A 36 -6.48 -4.71 -2.27
CA GLN A 36 -7.28 -5.21 -3.39
C GLN A 36 -8.74 -5.47 -2.97
N GLN A 37 -8.95 -6.24 -1.90
CA GLN A 37 -10.29 -6.57 -1.40
C GLN A 37 -11.07 -5.33 -0.98
N THR A 38 -10.43 -4.40 -0.25
CA THR A 38 -11.10 -3.17 0.22
C THR A 38 -11.41 -2.21 -0.94
N SER A 39 -10.73 -2.36 -2.07
CA SER A 39 -10.97 -1.58 -3.28
C SER A 39 -11.97 -2.20 -4.25
N GLU A 40 -12.60 -3.33 -3.90
CA GLU A 40 -13.47 -4.09 -4.82
C GLU A 40 -12.75 -4.43 -6.14
N ASP A 41 -11.51 -4.92 -6.04
CA ASP A 41 -10.63 -5.28 -7.17
C ASP A 41 -10.21 -4.13 -8.09
N VAL A 42 -10.51 -2.87 -7.72
CA VAL A 42 -10.11 -1.69 -8.51
C VAL A 42 -8.60 -1.39 -8.40
N LEU A 43 -8.00 -1.67 -7.24
CA LEU A 43 -6.59 -1.44 -6.96
C LEU A 43 -5.84 -2.76 -6.80
N THR A 44 -4.92 -3.05 -7.72
CA THR A 44 -3.94 -4.14 -7.56
C THR A 44 -2.58 -3.57 -7.22
N VAL A 45 -1.97 -4.06 -6.14
CA VAL A 45 -0.63 -3.63 -5.72
C VAL A 45 0.37 -4.71 -6.14
N GLU A 46 1.27 -4.36 -7.05
CA GLU A 46 2.35 -5.26 -7.45
C GLU A 46 3.52 -5.23 -6.47
N GLU A 47 4.22 -6.36 -6.33
CA GLU A 47 5.41 -6.49 -5.48
C GLU A 47 6.48 -5.43 -5.79
N GLY A 48 6.68 -5.14 -7.08
CA GLY A 48 7.66 -4.15 -7.54
C GLY A 48 7.37 -2.72 -7.07
N SER A 49 6.11 -2.43 -6.69
CA SER A 49 5.72 -1.16 -6.07
C SER A 49 5.65 -1.25 -4.55
N LEU A 50 5.21 -2.39 -4.03
CA LEU A 50 4.98 -2.63 -2.60
C LEU A 50 6.27 -2.59 -1.79
N TYR A 51 7.27 -3.39 -2.15
CA TYR A 51 8.47 -3.52 -1.33
C TYR A 51 9.28 -2.22 -1.25
N PRO A 52 9.46 -1.45 -2.34
CA PRO A 52 10.07 -0.12 -2.23
C PRO A 52 9.27 0.84 -1.34
N ALA A 53 7.92 0.78 -1.35
CA ALA A 53 7.10 1.59 -0.46
C ALA A 53 7.26 1.19 1.02
N LEU A 54 7.24 -0.11 1.31
CA LEU A 54 7.53 -0.64 2.65
C LEU A 54 8.93 -0.23 3.13
N GLN A 55 9.95 -0.32 2.27
CA GLN A 55 11.31 0.11 2.61
C GLN A 55 11.36 1.61 2.94
N ARG A 56 10.68 2.47 2.17
CA ARG A 56 10.59 3.91 2.49
C ARG A 56 9.91 4.17 3.83
N LEU A 57 8.87 3.40 4.18
CA LEU A 57 8.18 3.50 5.45
C LEU A 57 9.04 3.02 6.63
N LEU A 58 9.79 1.93 6.45
CA LEU A 58 10.76 1.41 7.42
C LEU A 58 11.86 2.43 7.70
N ILE A 59 12.46 3.02 6.66
CA ILE A 59 13.51 4.04 6.80
C ILE A 59 12.99 5.28 7.55
N LYS A 60 11.72 5.64 7.36
CA LYS A 60 11.07 6.74 8.09
C LYS A 60 10.70 6.39 9.54
N GLY A 61 10.82 5.12 9.94
CA GLY A 61 10.39 4.64 11.26
C GLY A 61 8.88 4.65 11.45
N TRP A 62 8.09 4.65 10.36
CA TRP A 62 6.62 4.65 10.43
C TRP A 62 6.03 3.26 10.58
N ILE A 63 6.79 2.24 10.20
CA ILE A 63 6.48 0.83 10.43
C ILE A 63 7.73 0.14 10.97
N ILE A 64 7.54 -1.06 11.53
CA ILE A 64 8.59 -1.99 11.92
C ILE A 64 8.48 -3.27 11.07
N GLY A 65 9.58 -4.01 10.94
CA GLY A 65 9.65 -5.24 10.16
C GLY A 65 10.09 -6.43 11.00
#